data_AF-A0AAV7KZR4-F1
#
_entry.id   AF-A0AAV7KZR4-F1
#
_cell.length_a   1.000
_cell.length_b   1.000
_cell.length_c   1.000
_cell.angle_alpha   90.00
_cell.angle_beta   90.00
_cell.angle_gamma   90.00
#
_symmetry.space_group_name_H-M   'P 1'
#
loop_
_entity.id
_entity.type
_entity.pdbx_description
1 polymer ?
#
loop_
_entity_poly.entity_id
_entity_poly.type
_entity_poly.pdbx_seq_one_letter_code
_entity_poly.pdbx_strand_id
1 'polypeptide(L)'
;MADTSNPSSFPPLLSNIKEKKVPQGMSVSGTFITAVMAIANISVGSVYLNDCRAQYLIPYYLIVSGVTSLLLLISSVLPCGNREQPSILITAFQVVFGAFQLAFFVAGNVWVYSIYAPNYTDPAASNYCHKGLYLYAFWITTLVYIFLGLILAIGCCMVLCFCCMSSRGSSEIPE
;
A
#
# COMPACT_ATOMS: atom_id res chain seq x y z
N MET A 1 -29.78 -37.08 -2.12
CA MET A 1 -30.29 -36.10 -3.10
C MET A 1 -30.94 -34.99 -2.30
N ALA A 2 -30.29 -33.83 -2.20
CA ALA A 2 -30.82 -32.66 -1.52
C ALA A 2 -31.33 -31.69 -2.60
N ASP A 3 -32.63 -31.40 -2.56
CA ASP A 3 -33.32 -30.56 -3.52
C ASP A 3 -32.84 -29.10 -3.44
N THR A 4 -32.39 -28.59 -4.58
CA THR A 4 -31.87 -27.22 -4.77
C THR A 4 -32.96 -26.19 -5.09
N SER A 5 -34.21 -26.42 -4.67
CA SER A 5 -35.37 -25.60 -5.09
C SER A 5 -35.97 -24.68 -4.01
N ASN A 6 -35.37 -24.56 -2.83
CA ASN A 6 -35.91 -23.70 -1.77
C ASN A 6 -34.89 -22.65 -1.26
N PRO A 7 -35.04 -21.36 -1.58
CA PRO A 7 -34.11 -20.28 -1.19
C PRO A 7 -34.19 -19.85 0.28
N SER A 8 -34.89 -20.59 1.14
CA SER A 8 -35.15 -20.21 2.55
C SER A 8 -34.17 -20.78 3.58
N SER A 9 -33.16 -21.55 3.18
CA SER A 9 -32.23 -22.25 4.10
C SER A 9 -30.83 -21.63 4.20
N PHE A 10 -30.66 -20.36 3.83
CA PHE A 10 -29.42 -19.65 4.13
C PHE A 10 -29.40 -19.20 5.61
N PRO A 11 -28.39 -19.59 6.41
CA PRO A 11 -28.28 -19.13 7.79
C PRO A 11 -28.14 -17.60 7.82
N PRO A 12 -28.78 -16.91 8.79
CA PRO A 12 -28.81 -15.44 8.89
C PRO A 12 -27.44 -14.78 9.17
N LEU A 13 -26.37 -15.58 9.28
CA LEU A 13 -25.01 -15.08 9.45
C LEU A 13 -24.39 -14.56 8.15
N LEU A 14 -24.75 -15.10 6.98
CA LEU A 14 -24.16 -14.67 5.71
C LEU A 14 -24.70 -13.33 5.20
N SER A 15 -25.94 -12.99 5.52
CA SER A 15 -26.52 -11.68 5.17
C SER A 15 -25.91 -10.54 5.97
N ASN A 16 -25.44 -10.79 7.19
CA ASN A 16 -24.77 -9.80 8.04
C ASN A 16 -23.31 -9.52 7.65
N ILE A 17 -22.66 -10.41 6.89
CA ILE A 17 -21.28 -10.22 6.41
C ILE A 17 -21.24 -9.39 5.10
N LYS A 18 -22.34 -9.34 4.33
CA LYS A 18 -22.36 -8.69 3.01
C LYS A 18 -22.45 -7.15 3.05
N GLU A 19 -22.69 -6.54 4.20
CA GLU A 19 -22.93 -5.09 4.34
C GLU A 19 -21.93 -4.39 5.28
N LYS A 20 -20.70 -4.91 5.45
CA LYS A 20 -19.62 -4.03 5.93
C LYS A 20 -19.02 -3.28 4.75
N LYS A 21 -19.81 -2.39 4.15
CA LYS A 21 -19.29 -1.33 3.28
C LYS A 21 -18.26 -0.59 4.14
N VAL A 22 -16.97 -0.79 3.82
CA VAL A 22 -15.87 -0.04 4.44
C VAL A 22 -16.29 1.42 4.48
N PRO A 23 -16.29 2.09 5.64
CA PRO A 23 -16.88 3.42 5.77
C PRO A 23 -16.24 4.35 4.74
N GLN A 24 -17.07 4.78 3.78
CA GLN A 24 -16.65 5.51 2.58
C GLN A 24 -15.88 6.80 2.95
N GLY A 25 -16.14 7.38 4.13
CA GLY A 25 -15.44 8.55 4.66
C GLY A 25 -13.98 8.30 5.10
N MET A 26 -13.63 7.10 5.57
CA MET A 26 -12.24 6.76 5.94
C MET A 26 -11.39 6.40 4.72
N SER A 27 -12.03 6.03 3.61
CA SER A 27 -11.37 5.72 2.34
C SER A 27 -11.05 6.97 1.50
N VAL A 28 -11.84 8.05 1.61
CA VAL A 28 -11.67 9.27 0.82
C VAL A 28 -10.43 10.07 1.26
N SER A 29 -10.17 10.20 2.57
CA SER A 29 -8.99 10.94 3.04
C SER A 29 -7.68 10.23 2.64
N GLY A 30 -7.62 8.90 2.78
CA GLY A 30 -6.47 8.09 2.35
C GLY A 30 -6.23 8.14 0.85
N THR A 31 -7.30 8.22 0.05
CA THR A 31 -7.24 8.37 -1.41
C THR A 31 -6.56 9.68 -1.82
N PHE A 32 -6.95 10.79 -1.18
CA PHE A 32 -6.37 12.10 -1.47
C PHE A 32 -4.88 12.16 -1.15
N ILE A 33 -4.48 11.63 0.02
CA ILE A 33 -3.08 11.55 0.44
C ILE A 33 -2.27 10.72 -0.56
N THR A 34 -2.81 9.58 -0.98
CA THR A 34 -2.14 8.68 -1.96
C THR A 34 -1.96 9.36 -3.31
N ALA A 35 -2.95 10.13 -3.78
CA ALA A 35 -2.86 10.87 -5.03
C ALA A 35 -1.75 11.93 -4.99
N VAL A 36 -1.69 12.72 -3.91
CA VAL A 36 -0.65 13.75 -3.74
C VAL A 36 0.74 13.12 -3.71
N MET A 37 0.91 12.02 -2.97
CA MET A 37 2.17 11.28 -2.90
C MET A 37 2.58 10.70 -4.26
N ALA A 38 1.63 10.14 -5.01
CA ALA A 38 1.89 9.60 -6.35
C ALA A 38 2.36 10.69 -7.32
N ILE A 39 1.72 11.87 -7.30
CA ILE A 39 2.12 13.02 -8.12
C ILE A 39 3.51 13.52 -7.73
N ALA A 40 3.81 13.60 -6.43
CA ALA A 40 5.13 14.01 -5.95
C ALA A 40 6.24 13.03 -6.38
N ASN A 41 5.98 11.73 -6.33
CA ASN A 41 6.93 10.71 -6.80
C ASN A 41 7.21 10.85 -8.31
N ILE A 42 6.18 11.12 -9.11
CA ILE A 42 6.33 11.32 -10.56
C ILE A 42 7.06 12.63 -10.87
N SER A 43 6.72 13.73 -10.20
CA SER A 43 7.34 15.04 -10.44
C SER A 43 8.82 15.04 -10.05
N VAL A 44 9.17 14.54 -8.87
CA VAL A 44 10.57 14.45 -8.43
C VAL A 44 11.35 13.47 -9.32
N GLY A 45 10.76 12.32 -9.65
CA GLY A 45 11.40 11.34 -10.53
C GLY A 45 11.68 11.88 -11.94
N SER A 46 10.75 12.68 -12.51
CA SER A 46 10.88 13.25 -13.86
C SER A 46 11.82 14.45 -13.92
N VAL A 47 11.79 15.34 -12.94
CA VAL A 47 12.65 16.54 -12.92
C VAL A 47 14.11 16.15 -12.81
N TYR A 48 14.44 15.19 -11.94
CA TYR A 48 15.83 14.80 -11.66
C TYR A 48 16.27 13.55 -12.46
N LEU A 49 15.53 13.19 -13.52
CA LEU A 49 15.79 11.97 -14.31
C LEU A 49 17.19 12.00 -14.96
N ASN A 50 17.65 13.18 -15.38
CA ASN A 50 18.91 13.36 -16.09
C ASN A 50 20.07 13.85 -15.19
N ASP A 51 19.80 14.18 -13.93
CA ASP A 51 20.77 14.83 -13.04
C ASP A 51 21.61 13.85 -12.21
N CYS A 52 21.37 12.54 -12.33
CA CYS A 52 22.05 11.52 -11.52
C CYS A 52 22.76 10.50 -12.43
N ARG A 53 24.07 10.68 -12.60
CA ARG A 53 24.95 9.80 -13.39
C ARG A 53 25.15 8.43 -12.72
N ALA A 54 25.01 8.38 -11.39
CA ALA A 54 25.24 7.18 -10.61
C ALA A 54 24.26 6.06 -10.89
N GLN A 55 22.95 6.34 -10.93
CA GLN A 55 21.93 5.34 -11.26
C GLN A 55 20.63 5.99 -11.76
N TYR A 56 20.31 5.78 -13.03
CA TYR A 56 18.98 6.05 -13.60
C TYR A 56 17.85 5.24 -12.90
N LEU A 57 18.22 4.21 -12.13
CA LEU A 57 17.29 3.31 -11.47
C LEU A 57 16.51 3.97 -10.34
N ILE A 58 17.07 4.96 -9.64
CA ILE A 58 16.40 5.66 -8.53
C ILE A 58 15.22 6.52 -9.02
N PRO A 59 15.40 7.46 -9.98
CA PRO A 59 14.28 8.22 -10.52
C PRO A 59 13.26 7.32 -11.24
N TYR A 60 13.71 6.27 -11.93
CA TYR A 60 12.81 5.28 -12.52
C TYR A 60 11.95 4.55 -11.47
N TYR A 61 12.56 4.19 -10.33
CA TYR A 61 11.86 3.59 -9.20
C TYR A 61 10.73 4.48 -8.67
N LEU A 62 11.00 5.77 -8.50
CA LEU A 62 10.02 6.78 -8.08
C LEU A 62 8.86 6.92 -9.08
N ILE A 63 9.15 6.93 -10.38
CA ILE A 63 8.12 7.06 -11.42
C ILE A 63 7.23 5.81 -11.46
N VAL A 64 7.82 4.61 -11.55
CA VAL A 64 7.06 3.36 -11.64
C VAL A 64 6.20 3.16 -10.39
N SER A 65 6.75 3.41 -9.20
CA SER A 65 5.99 3.30 -7.96
C SER A 65 4.84 4.31 -7.87
N GLY A 66 5.03 5.53 -8.38
CA GLY A 66 3.99 6.56 -8.47
C GLY A 66 2.87 6.19 -9.46
N VAL A 67 3.22 5.76 -10.67
CA VAL A 67 2.25 5.36 -11.72
C VAL A 67 1.44 4.15 -11.28
N THR A 68 2.09 3.11 -10.73
CA THR A 68 1.39 1.93 -10.22
C THR A 68 0.42 2.31 -9.11
N SER A 69 0.81 3.19 -8.17
CA SER A 69 -0.08 3.68 -7.11
C SER A 69 -1.30 4.43 -7.65
N LEU A 70 -1.12 5.25 -8.69
CA LEU A 70 -2.20 5.93 -9.39
C LEU A 70 -3.15 4.95 -10.10
N LEU A 71 -2.62 3.91 -10.72
CA LEU A 71 -3.44 2.87 -11.36
C LEU A 71 -4.29 2.12 -10.31
N LEU A 72 -3.71 1.73 -9.16
CA LEU A 72 -4.48 1.14 -8.06
C LEU A 72 -5.58 2.08 -7.56
N LEU A 73 -5.29 3.39 -7.49
CA LEU A 73 -6.25 4.39 -7.07
C LEU A 73 -7.42 4.50 -8.05
N ILE A 74 -7.12 4.59 -9.35
CA ILE A 74 -8.13 4.66 -10.41
C ILE A 74 -8.99 3.39 -10.39
N SER A 75 -8.39 2.21 -10.27
CA SER A 75 -9.13 0.93 -10.20
C SER A 75 -10.01 0.80 -8.95
N SER A 76 -9.67 1.47 -7.84
CA SER A 76 -10.48 1.44 -6.61
C SER A 76 -11.61 2.48 -6.61
N VAL A 77 -11.43 3.61 -7.29
CA VAL A 77 -12.41 4.71 -7.34
C VAL A 77 -13.36 4.63 -8.54
N LEU A 78 -12.95 4.02 -9.66
CA LEU A 78 -13.82 3.79 -10.82
C LEU A 78 -14.50 2.42 -10.70
N PRO A 79 -15.78 2.34 -10.28
CA PRO A 79 -16.56 1.11 -10.38
C PRO A 79 -16.88 0.83 -11.86
N CYS A 80 -15.97 0.14 -12.55
CA CYS A 80 -16.19 -0.34 -13.91
C CYS A 80 -17.17 -1.52 -13.91
N GLY A 81 -18.47 -1.23 -14.09
CA GLY A 81 -19.50 -2.19 -14.51
C GLY A 81 -20.08 -3.08 -13.40
N ASN A 82 -21.42 -3.06 -13.29
CA ASN A 82 -22.30 -3.81 -12.39
C ASN A 82 -21.89 -3.91 -10.89
N ARG A 83 -22.59 -3.12 -10.07
CA ARG A 83 -22.44 -2.94 -8.62
C ARG A 83 -22.59 -4.21 -7.75
N GLU A 84 -22.98 -5.36 -8.28
CA GLU A 84 -23.28 -6.53 -7.45
C GLU A 84 -22.11 -7.50 -7.23
N GLN A 85 -21.10 -7.52 -8.10
CA GLN A 85 -19.91 -8.37 -7.92
C GLN A 85 -18.69 -7.67 -8.51
N PRO A 86 -17.66 -7.32 -7.70
CA PRO A 86 -16.40 -6.87 -8.27
C PRO A 86 -15.89 -7.95 -9.22
N SER A 87 -15.62 -7.58 -10.47
CA SER A 87 -15.15 -8.56 -11.45
C SER A 87 -13.87 -9.20 -10.91
N ILE A 88 -13.79 -10.53 -10.99
CA ILE A 88 -12.62 -11.29 -10.53
C ILE A 88 -11.33 -10.75 -11.16
N LEU A 89 -11.44 -10.18 -12.36
CA LEU A 89 -10.40 -9.50 -13.10
C LEU A 89 -9.88 -8.24 -12.39
N ILE A 90 -10.75 -7.36 -11.87
CA ILE A 90 -10.34 -6.15 -11.16
C ILE A 90 -9.62 -6.51 -9.86
N THR A 91 -10.17 -7.47 -9.10
CA THR A 91 -9.53 -7.94 -7.86
C THR A 91 -8.17 -8.59 -8.15
N ALA A 92 -8.10 -9.45 -9.17
CA ALA A 92 -6.84 -10.06 -9.60
C ALA A 92 -5.81 -9.00 -10.02
N PHE A 93 -6.24 -7.98 -10.78
CA PHE A 93 -5.40 -6.85 -11.17
C PHE A 93 -4.84 -6.13 -9.93
N GLN A 94 -5.68 -5.75 -8.97
CA GLN A 94 -5.21 -5.08 -7.76
C GLN A 94 -4.20 -5.92 -6.96
N VAL A 95 -4.43 -7.23 -6.83
CA VAL A 95 -3.49 -8.14 -6.15
C VAL A 95 -2.17 -8.22 -6.90
N VAL A 96 -2.19 -8.35 -8.23
CA VAL A 96 -0.97 -8.42 -9.05
C VAL A 96 -0.15 -7.14 -8.93
N PHE A 97 -0.77 -5.97 -9.08
CA PHE A 97 -0.05 -4.71 -8.97
C PHE A 97 0.43 -4.44 -7.54
N GLY A 98 -0.32 -4.87 -6.52
CA GLY A 98 0.11 -4.82 -5.12
C GLY A 98 1.35 -5.69 -4.85
N ALA A 99 1.35 -6.92 -5.36
CA ALA A 99 2.50 -7.83 -5.24
C ALA A 99 3.73 -7.28 -5.97
N PHE A 100 3.53 -6.73 -7.17
CA PHE A 100 4.59 -6.05 -7.92
C PHE A 100 5.17 -4.88 -7.13
N GLN A 101 4.32 -4.01 -6.56
CA GLN A 101 4.76 -2.86 -5.78
C GLN A 101 5.60 -3.28 -4.56
N LEU A 102 5.23 -4.37 -3.89
CA LEU A 102 6.00 -4.94 -2.78
C LEU A 102 7.39 -5.39 -3.24
N ALA A 103 7.49 -6.17 -4.32
CA ALA A 103 8.77 -6.62 -4.86
C ALA A 103 9.63 -5.44 -5.31
N PHE A 104 9.00 -4.46 -5.96
CA PHE A 104 9.68 -3.26 -6.43
C PHE A 104 10.15 -2.38 -5.28
N PHE A 105 9.38 -2.27 -4.19
CA PHE A 105 9.80 -1.57 -2.98
C PHE A 105 11.07 -2.17 -2.39
N VAL A 106 11.15 -3.51 -2.31
CA VAL A 106 12.37 -4.20 -1.85
C VAL A 106 13.56 -3.89 -2.77
N ALA A 107 13.36 -3.91 -4.09
CA ALA A 107 14.40 -3.54 -5.04
C ALA A 107 14.84 -2.07 -4.87
N GLY A 108 13.88 -1.15 -4.66
CA GLY A 108 14.14 0.26 -4.39
C GLY A 108 15.00 0.49 -3.15
N ASN A 109 14.78 -0.30 -2.08
CA ASN A 109 15.65 -0.27 -0.91
C ASN A 109 17.09 -0.62 -1.29
N VAL A 110 17.30 -1.70 -2.04
CA VAL A 110 18.64 -2.09 -2.50
C VAL A 110 19.28 -0.98 -3.33
N TRP A 111 18.54 -0.32 -4.23
CA TRP A 111 19.07 0.78 -5.03
C TRP A 111 19.44 2.00 -4.19
N VAL A 112 18.60 2.39 -3.23
CA VAL A 112 18.88 3.53 -2.33
C VAL A 112 20.08 3.24 -1.43
N TYR A 113 20.13 2.06 -0.81
CA TYR A 113 21.21 1.70 0.11
C TYR A 113 22.53 1.36 -0.59
N SER A 114 22.49 0.86 -1.84
CA SER A 114 23.69 0.51 -2.60
C SER A 114 24.60 1.71 -2.88
N ILE A 115 24.05 2.93 -2.90
CA ILE A 115 24.81 4.14 -3.18
C ILE A 115 25.15 4.93 -1.91
N TYR A 116 24.84 4.41 -0.72
CA TYR A 116 25.08 5.12 0.54
C TYR A 116 26.57 5.07 0.94
N ALA A 117 27.27 6.19 1.18
CA ALA A 117 26.87 7.59 0.97
C ALA A 117 27.25 8.09 -0.44
N PRO A 118 26.34 8.74 -1.19
CA PRO A 118 26.65 9.20 -2.55
C PRO A 118 27.52 10.46 -2.53
N ASN A 119 28.23 10.70 -3.62
CA ASN A 119 29.01 11.93 -3.78
C ASN A 119 28.05 13.05 -4.24
N TYR A 120 27.93 14.12 -3.47
CA TYR A 120 27.04 15.25 -3.77
C TYR A 120 27.73 16.40 -4.50
N THR A 121 29.06 16.35 -4.62
CA THR A 121 29.89 17.51 -5.00
C THR A 121 30.53 17.40 -6.37
N ASP A 122 30.83 16.18 -6.83
CA ASP A 122 31.54 15.97 -8.10
C ASP A 122 30.64 15.31 -9.15
N PRO A 123 30.12 16.05 -10.15
CA PRO A 123 29.30 15.50 -11.24
C PRO A 123 30.02 14.46 -12.10
N ALA A 124 31.35 14.45 -12.08
CA ALA A 124 32.15 13.48 -12.84
C ALA A 124 32.30 12.14 -12.10
N ALA A 125 32.06 12.10 -10.79
CA ALA A 125 32.14 10.88 -10.00
C ALA A 125 31.07 9.86 -10.44
N SER A 126 31.46 8.60 -10.53
CA SER A 126 30.56 7.50 -10.88
C SER A 126 29.42 7.31 -9.86
N ASN A 127 29.57 7.80 -8.64
CA ASN A 127 28.55 7.75 -7.57
C ASN A 127 27.90 9.11 -7.29
N TYR A 128 27.90 10.02 -8.28
CA TYR A 128 27.23 11.31 -8.16
C TYR A 128 25.71 11.20 -8.20
N CYS A 129 25.03 11.73 -7.19
CA CYS A 129 23.60 11.94 -7.24
C CYS A 129 23.20 13.27 -6.59
N HIS A 130 22.21 13.93 -7.21
CA HIS A 130 21.68 15.18 -6.69
C HIS A 130 21.09 14.96 -5.29
N LYS A 131 21.53 15.80 -4.34
CA LYS A 131 21.16 15.71 -2.91
C LYS A 131 19.66 15.63 -2.71
N GLY A 132 18.89 16.46 -3.42
CA GLY A 132 17.43 16.51 -3.29
C GLY A 132 16.75 15.18 -3.65
N LEU A 133 17.18 14.53 -4.74
CA LEU A 133 16.59 13.28 -5.21
C LEU A 133 16.89 12.13 -4.24
N TYR A 134 18.14 12.02 -3.80
CA TYR A 134 18.56 10.98 -2.87
C TYR A 134 17.83 11.12 -1.51
N LEU A 135 17.80 12.34 -0.95
CA LEU A 135 17.11 12.57 0.32
C LEU A 135 15.61 12.30 0.21
N TYR A 136 14.98 12.65 -0.91
CA TYR A 136 13.57 12.35 -1.16
C TYR A 136 13.32 10.84 -1.16
N ALA A 137 14.06 10.06 -1.98
CA ALA A 137 13.92 8.61 -2.04
C ALA A 137 14.14 7.94 -0.67
N PHE A 138 15.15 8.40 0.07
CA PHE A 138 15.44 7.91 1.42
C PHE A 138 14.31 8.21 2.40
N TRP A 139 13.78 9.44 2.40
CA TRP A 139 12.68 9.83 3.28
C TRP A 139 11.38 9.11 2.97
N ILE A 140 11.03 8.96 1.69
CA ILE A 140 9.84 8.20 1.27
C ILE A 140 9.93 6.76 1.77
N THR A 141 11.09 6.12 1.60
CA THR A 141 11.34 4.76 2.08
C THR A 141 11.24 4.68 3.61
N THR A 142 11.80 5.65 4.32
CA THR A 142 11.74 5.75 5.78
C THR A 142 10.30 5.91 6.28
N LEU A 143 9.50 6.75 5.62
CA LEU A 143 8.09 6.92 5.97
C LEU A 143 7.31 5.61 5.85
N VAL A 144 7.52 4.84 4.78
CA VAL A 144 6.87 3.53 4.61
C VAL A 144 7.20 2.60 5.77
N TYR A 145 8.46 2.56 6.23
CA TYR A 145 8.85 1.76 7.39
C TYR A 145 8.21 2.23 8.70
N ILE A 146 8.13 3.55 8.92
CA ILE A 146 7.48 4.13 10.10
C ILE A 146 6.00 3.74 10.13
N PHE A 147 5.29 3.90 9.00
CA PHE A 147 3.89 3.51 8.90
C PHE A 147 3.70 2.01 9.11
N LEU A 148 4.55 1.17 8.52
CA LEU A 148 4.50 -0.28 8.73
C LEU A 148 4.71 -0.65 10.21
N GLY A 149 5.70 -0.06 10.87
CA GLY A 149 5.97 -0.28 12.29
C GLY A 149 4.78 0.15 13.17
N LEU A 150 4.16 1.30 12.85
CA LEU A 150 2.98 1.79 13.57
C LEU A 150 1.77 0.85 13.40
N ILE A 151 1.52 0.37 12.18
CA ILE A 151 0.43 -0.57 11.89
C ILE A 151 0.63 -1.88 12.66
N LEU A 152 1.85 -2.42 12.67
CA LEU A 152 2.18 -3.64 13.41
C LEU A 152 2.04 -3.44 14.93
N ALA A 153 2.49 -2.31 15.45
CA ALA A 153 2.38 -1.99 16.87
C ALA A 153 0.91 -1.86 17.31
N ILE A 154 0.10 -1.09 16.57
CA ILE A 154 -1.34 -0.93 16.86
C ILE A 154 -2.06 -2.27 16.71
N GLY A 155 -1.79 -3.02 15.63
CA GLY A 155 -2.38 -4.34 15.40
C GLY A 155 -2.07 -5.32 16.52
N CYS A 156 -0.82 -5.38 16.97
CA CYS A 156 -0.41 -6.21 18.10
C CYS A 156 -1.13 -5.80 19.39
N CYS A 157 -1.19 -4.50 19.71
CA CYS A 157 -1.91 -3.99 20.88
C CYS A 157 -3.41 -4.37 20.85
N MET A 158 -4.06 -4.27 19.68
CA MET A 158 -5.48 -4.62 19.52
C MET A 158 -5.73 -6.12 19.71
N VAL A 159 -4.86 -6.98 19.17
CA VAL A 159 -4.95 -8.44 19.35
C VAL A 159 -4.76 -8.79 20.82
N LEU A 160 -3.76 -8.21 21.50
CA LEU A 160 -3.53 -8.44 22.92
C LEU A 160 -4.72 -7.98 23.78
N CYS A 161 -5.27 -6.79 23.52
CA CYS A 161 -6.47 -6.31 24.20
C CYS A 161 -7.66 -7.26 24.00
N PHE A 162 -7.90 -7.74 22.78
CA PHE A 162 -8.97 -8.67 22.47
C PHE A 162 -8.79 -10.01 23.18
N CYS A 163 -7.58 -10.57 23.18
CA CYS A 163 -7.25 -11.79 23.92
C CYS A 163 -7.46 -11.62 25.44
N CYS A 164 -7.04 -10.49 26.01
CA CYS A 164 -7.23 -10.18 27.43
C CYS A 164 -8.73 -10.06 27.80
N MET A 165 -9.53 -9.40 26.96
CA MET A 165 -10.98 -9.29 27.19
C MET A 165 -11.69 -10.64 27.05
N SER A 166 -11.29 -11.47 26.08
CA SER A 166 -11.84 -12.82 25.92
C SER A 166 -11.54 -13.75 27.09
N SER A 167 -10.40 -13.56 27.78
CA SER A 167 -10.06 -14.36 28.97
C SER A 167 -10.89 -14.02 30.21
N ARG A 168 -11.36 -12.76 30.34
CA ARG A 168 -12.20 -12.32 31.46
C ARG A 168 -13.65 -12.79 31.39
N GLY A 169 -14.17 -13.06 30.18
CA GLY A 169 -15.53 -13.59 30.00
C GLY A 169 -15.72 -15.03 30.47
N SER A 170 -14.64 -15.81 30.65
CA SER A 170 -14.72 -17.18 31.20
C SER A 170 -14.70 -17.24 32.72
N SER A 171 -14.42 -16.14 33.42
CA SER A 171 -14.36 -16.09 34.90
C SER A 171 -15.65 -15.63 35.60
N GLU A 172 -16.72 -15.30 34.85
CA GLU A 172 -18.02 -14.86 35.39
C GLU A 172 -19.16 -15.89 35.24
N ILE A 173 -18.85 -17.20 35.28
CA ILE A 173 -19.87 -18.23 35.55
C ILE A 173 -19.65 -18.74 37.00
N PRO A 174 -20.16 -18.05 38.03
CA PRO A 174 -20.36 -18.67 39.33
C PRO A 174 -21.60 -19.58 39.26
N GLU A 175 -21.38 -20.85 39.66
CA GLU A 175 -22.39 -21.90 39.86
C GLU A 175 -23.51 -21.51 40.83
#